data_AF-A0A0M0GS01-F1
#
_entry.id   AF-A0A0M0GS01-F1
#
_cell.length_a   1.000
_cell.length_b   1.000
_cell.length_c   1.000
_cell.angle_alpha   90.00
_cell.angle_beta   90.00
_cell.angle_gamma   90.00
#
_symmetry.space_group_name_H-M   'P 1'
#
loop_
_entity.id
_entity.type
_entity.pdbx_description
1 polymer ?
#
loop_
_entity_poly.entity_id
_entity_poly.type
_entity_poly.pdbx_seq_one_letter_code
_entity_poly.pdbx_strand_id
1 'polypeptide(L)'
;MMLLMIAGMAAVTYVPRMLPFVMFSGKELPPFMKGVLNNVPYAVLGALIFPSIFLIKEGDLLFGFVGAAAAFALAFCGANVIIVVLGAIAILSAYTFLV
;
A
#
# COMPACT_ATOMS: atom_id res chain seq x y z
N MET A 1 -34.11 -2.29 16.73
CA MET A 1 -32.66 -2.01 16.93
C MET A 1 -31.86 -2.21 15.65
N MET A 2 -31.91 -3.39 15.01
CA MET A 2 -31.13 -3.73 13.81
C MET A 2 -31.33 -2.73 12.63
N LEU A 3 -32.57 -2.33 12.35
CA LEU A 3 -32.89 -1.43 11.23
C LEU A 3 -32.28 -0.02 11.39
N LEU A 4 -32.18 0.48 12.63
CA LEU A 4 -31.59 1.78 12.94
C LEU A 4 -30.06 1.76 12.77
N MET A 5 -29.39 0.65 13.11
CA MET A 5 -27.96 0.46 12.85
C MET A 5 -27.66 0.39 11.35
N ILE A 6 -28.47 -0.35 10.59
CA ILE A 6 -28.30 -0.46 9.14
C ILE A 6 -28.53 0.91 8.48
N ALA A 7 -29.58 1.64 8.88
CA ALA A 7 -29.84 2.98 8.37
C ALA A 7 -28.74 3.99 8.75
N GLY A 8 -28.23 3.93 9.99
CA GLY A 8 -27.12 4.78 10.44
C GLY A 8 -25.81 4.49 9.71
N MET A 9 -25.45 3.22 9.52
CA MET A 9 -24.24 2.84 8.79
C MET A 9 -24.35 3.16 7.30
N ALA A 10 -25.53 3.00 6.71
CA ALA A 10 -25.81 3.40 5.34
C ALA A 10 -25.64 4.92 5.16
N ALA A 11 -26.19 5.74 6.07
CA ALA A 11 -26.02 7.20 6.02
C ALA A 11 -24.54 7.61 6.11
N VAL A 12 -23.81 7.07 7.09
CA VAL A 12 -22.39 7.41 7.31
C VAL A 12 -21.48 6.88 6.20
N THR A 13 -21.85 5.81 5.48
CA THR A 13 -21.05 5.27 4.36
C THR A 13 -21.41 5.92 3.02
N TYR A 14 -22.68 6.24 2.82
CA TYR A 14 -23.18 6.80 1.57
C TYR A 14 -22.86 8.28 1.45
N VAL A 15 -22.93 9.05 2.55
CA VAL A 15 -22.62 10.49 2.54
C VAL A 15 -21.17 10.74 2.08
N PRO A 16 -20.11 10.14 2.66
CA PRO A 16 -18.74 10.39 2.22
C PRO A 16 -18.40 9.80 0.85
N ARG A 17 -19.16 8.81 0.34
CA ARG A 17 -18.97 8.28 -1.02
C ARG A 17 -19.67 9.14 -2.07
N MET A 18 -20.91 9.55 -1.82
CA MET A 18 -21.69 10.34 -2.78
C MET A 18 -21.32 11.82 -2.75
N LEU A 19 -20.87 12.36 -1.63
CA LEU A 19 -20.42 13.76 -1.55
C LEU A 19 -19.29 14.07 -2.54
N PRO A 20 -18.18 13.31 -2.62
CA PRO A 20 -17.16 13.56 -3.62
C PRO A 20 -17.70 13.28 -5.02
N PHE A 21 -18.51 12.24 -5.23
CA PHE A 21 -19.09 11.99 -6.55
C PHE A 21 -19.98 13.15 -7.03
N VAL A 22 -20.91 13.66 -6.22
CA VAL A 22 -21.85 14.72 -6.60
C VAL A 22 -21.15 16.10 -6.68
N MET A 23 -20.20 16.38 -5.78
CA MET A 23 -19.41 17.63 -5.82
C MET A 23 -18.50 17.70 -7.06
N PHE A 24 -18.01 16.55 -7.55
CA PHE A 24 -17.15 16.47 -8.74
C PHE A 24 -17.89 16.06 -10.03
N SER A 25 -19.19 15.72 -9.99
CA SER A 25 -19.97 15.24 -11.17
C SER A 25 -20.39 16.32 -12.19
N GLY A 26 -19.86 17.54 -12.10
CA GLY A 26 -20.19 18.61 -13.04
C GLY A 26 -19.05 19.55 -13.41
N LYS A 27 -17.86 19.36 -12.83
CA LYS A 27 -16.67 20.17 -13.14
C LYS A 27 -15.63 19.20 -13.65
N GLU A 28 -15.27 19.31 -14.92
CA GLU A 28 -14.11 18.58 -15.44
C GLU A 28 -12.93 18.94 -14.55
N LEU A 29 -12.53 18.01 -13.68
CA LEU A 29 -11.30 18.14 -12.90
C LEU A 29 -10.20 18.52 -13.89
N PRO A 30 -9.50 19.65 -13.68
CA PRO A 30 -8.48 20.10 -14.60
C PRO A 30 -7.49 18.95 -14.84
N PRO A 31 -6.93 18.79 -16.05
CA PRO A 31 -6.10 17.65 -16.41
C PRO A 31 -4.96 17.39 -15.41
N PHE A 32 -4.44 18.46 -14.77
CA PHE A 32 -3.50 18.37 -13.67
C PHE A 32 -4.03 17.60 -12.44
N MET A 33 -5.25 17.91 -11.96
CA MET A 33 -5.84 17.23 -10.80
C MET A 33 -6.22 15.77 -11.11
N LYS A 34 -6.68 15.46 -12.33
CA LYS A 34 -6.92 14.05 -12.74
C LYS A 34 -5.61 13.26 -12.79
N GLY A 35 -4.54 13.86 -13.31
CA GLY A 35 -3.20 13.27 -13.29
C GLY A 35 -2.69 13.02 -11.87
N VAL A 36 -2.85 13.99 -10.97
CA VAL A 36 -2.47 13.84 -9.56
C VAL A 36 -3.31 12.76 -8.88
N LEU A 37 -4.65 12.77 -9.00
CA LEU A 37 -5.53 11.78 -8.37
C LEU A 37 -5.24 10.34 -8.85
N ASN A 38 -4.91 10.13 -10.12
CA ASN A 38 -4.51 8.81 -10.62
C ASN A 38 -3.17 8.33 -10.06
N ASN A 39 -2.29 9.25 -9.65
CA ASN A 39 -0.99 8.95 -9.05
C ASN A 39 -1.05 8.85 -7.52
N VAL A 40 -2.11 9.37 -6.88
CA VAL A 40 -2.31 9.27 -5.42
C VAL A 40 -2.28 7.81 -4.94
N PRO A 41 -2.98 6.84 -5.56
CA PRO A 41 -2.92 5.44 -5.13
C PRO A 41 -1.50 4.88 -5.12
N TYR A 42 -0.72 5.14 -6.16
CA TYR A 42 0.67 4.67 -6.25
C TYR A 42 1.58 5.35 -5.23
N ALA A 43 1.38 6.65 -5.00
CA ALA A 43 2.12 7.39 -3.97
C ALA A 43 1.80 6.86 -2.56
N VAL A 44 0.53 6.56 -2.29
CA VAL A 44 0.09 5.98 -1.01
C VAL A 44 0.66 4.58 -0.81
N LEU A 45 0.65 3.72 -1.84
CA LEU A 45 1.28 2.41 -1.77
C LEU A 45 2.78 2.53 -1.46
N GLY A 46 3.50 3.42 -2.13
CA GLY A 46 4.92 3.66 -1.85
C GLY A 46 5.17 4.20 -0.44
N ALA A 47 4.37 5.18 -0.01
CA ALA A 47 4.48 5.80 1.31
C ALA A 47 4.14 4.84 2.47
N LEU A 48 3.32 3.80 2.22
CA LEU A 48 3.03 2.76 3.21
C LEU A 48 4.07 1.64 3.18
N ILE A 49 4.43 1.14 1.99
CA ILE A 49 5.31 -0.01 1.85
C ILE A 49 6.75 0.32 2.28
N PHE A 50 7.27 1.48 1.87
CA PHE A 50 8.66 1.87 2.15
C PHE A 50 8.99 1.89 3.66
N PRO A 51 8.25 2.61 4.53
CA PRO A 51 8.53 2.58 5.96
C PRO A 51 8.26 1.21 6.59
N SER A 52 7.25 0.46 6.12
CA SER A 52 6.95 -0.87 6.67
C SER A 52 8.11 -1.86 6.52
N ILE A 53 8.94 -1.74 5.49
CA ILE A 53 10.10 -2.62 5.32
C ILE A 53 11.21 -2.30 6.34
N PHE A 54 11.40 -1.02 6.69
CA PHE A 54 12.43 -0.59 7.64
C PHE A 54 11.99 -0.73 9.11
N LEU A 55 10.70 -0.61 9.40
CA LEU A 55 10.15 -0.66 10.76
C LEU A 55 9.86 -2.10 11.25
N ILE A 56 10.21 -3.12 10.48
CA ILE A 56 9.93 -4.53 10.80
C ILE A 56 10.69 -5.03 12.04
N LYS A 57 11.89 -4.49 12.32
CA LYS A 57 12.71 -4.87 13.48
C LYS A 57 13.30 -3.60 14.11
N GLU A 58 12.78 -3.22 15.28
CA GLU A 58 13.29 -2.07 16.04
C GLU A 58 14.75 -2.33 16.46
N GLY A 59 15.67 -1.53 15.92
CA GLY A 59 17.10 -1.59 16.27
C GLY A 59 18.03 -2.22 15.22
N ASP A 60 17.50 -2.82 14.14
CA ASP A 60 18.32 -3.45 13.10
C ASP A 60 17.91 -3.02 11.68
N LEU A 61 18.34 -1.80 11.30
CA LEU A 61 18.10 -1.21 9.98
C LEU A 61 18.69 -2.05 8.84
N LEU A 62 19.70 -2.90 9.13
CA LEU A 62 20.30 -3.80 8.17
C LEU A 62 19.31 -4.89 7.72
N PHE A 63 18.40 -5.30 8.61
CA PHE A 63 17.38 -6.31 8.29
C PHE A 63 16.42 -5.84 7.18
N GLY A 64 15.91 -4.61 7.30
CA GLY A 64 15.04 -4.00 6.29
C GLY A 64 15.78 -3.76 4.97
N PHE A 65 17.04 -3.33 5.03
CA PHE A 65 17.85 -3.08 3.83
C PHE A 65 18.17 -4.37 3.07
N VAL A 66 18.53 -5.45 3.76
CA VAL A 66 18.80 -6.76 3.14
C VAL A 66 17.53 -7.32 2.49
N GLY A 67 16.38 -7.23 3.16
CA GLY A 67 15.09 -7.64 2.59
C GLY A 67 14.69 -6.84 1.36
N ALA A 68 14.84 -5.52 1.42
CA ALA A 68 14.55 -4.62 0.30
C ALA A 68 15.47 -4.91 -0.90
N ALA A 69 16.78 -5.03 -0.66
CA ALA A 69 17.77 -5.30 -1.70
C ALA A 69 17.54 -6.68 -2.35
N ALA A 70 17.24 -7.70 -1.55
CA ALA A 70 16.92 -9.04 -2.04
C ALA A 70 15.65 -9.05 -2.90
N ALA A 71 14.56 -8.43 -2.43
CA ALA A 71 13.32 -8.31 -3.18
C ALA A 71 13.52 -7.51 -4.49
N PHE A 72 14.30 -6.44 -4.44
CA PHE A 72 14.60 -5.60 -5.61
C PHE A 72 15.45 -6.36 -6.63
N ALA A 73 16.48 -7.08 -6.19
CA ALA A 73 17.33 -7.89 -7.07
C ALA A 73 16.53 -9.02 -7.76
N LEU A 74 15.67 -9.71 -7.01
CA LEU A 74 14.81 -10.77 -7.55
C LEU A 74 13.75 -10.22 -8.53
N ALA A 75 13.16 -9.06 -8.21
CA ALA A 75 12.23 -8.38 -9.10
C ALA A 75 12.91 -7.91 -10.39
N PHE A 76 14.14 -7.40 -10.31
CA PHE A 76 14.90 -6.95 -11.48
C PHE A 76 15.30 -8.10 -12.41
N CYS A 77 15.43 -9.32 -11.88
CA CYS A 77 15.67 -10.53 -12.67
C CYS A 77 14.43 -10.97 -13.50
N GLY A 78 13.29 -10.28 -13.38
CA GLY A 78 12.07 -10.60 -14.13
C GLY A 78 11.31 -11.80 -13.58
N ALA A 79 11.56 -12.20 -12.34
CA ALA A 79 10.86 -13.29 -11.69
C ALA A 79 9.39 -12.93 -11.37
N ASN A 80 8.51 -13.93 -11.38
CA ASN A 80 7.10 -13.75 -10.98
C ASN A 80 7.02 -13.25 -9.52
N VAL A 81 6.03 -12.41 -9.20
CA VAL A 81 5.81 -11.80 -7.88
C VAL A 81 5.83 -12.85 -6.77
N ILE A 82 5.26 -14.03 -7.01
CA ILE A 82 5.25 -15.15 -6.04
C ILE A 82 6.69 -15.61 -5.71
N ILE A 83 7.56 -15.72 -6.72
CA ILE A 83 8.96 -16.14 -6.54
C ILE A 83 9.75 -15.06 -5.81
N VAL A 84 9.51 -13.79 -6.13
CA VAL A 84 10.14 -12.65 -5.45
C VAL A 84 9.79 -12.63 -3.96
N VAL A 85 8.50 -12.81 -3.63
CA VAL A 85 8.03 -12.83 -2.24
C VAL A 85 8.61 -14.03 -1.48
N LEU A 86 8.55 -15.24 -2.04
CA LEU A 86 9.10 -16.43 -1.39
C LEU A 86 10.62 -16.34 -1.21
N GLY A 87 11.34 -15.81 -2.21
CA GLY A 87 12.79 -15.61 -2.14
C GLY A 87 13.18 -14.58 -1.08
N ALA A 88 12.48 -13.45 -1.00
CA ALA A 88 12.71 -12.44 0.03
C ALA A 88 12.45 -13.01 1.45
N ILE A 89 11.36 -13.77 1.63
CA ILE A 89 11.06 -14.45 2.90
C ILE A 89 12.16 -15.45 3.26
N ALA A 90 12.62 -16.27 2.32
CA ALA A 90 13.68 -17.24 2.55
C ALA A 90 15.01 -16.57 2.96
N ILE A 91 15.39 -15.49 2.28
CA ILE A 91 16.62 -14.72 2.57
C ILE A 91 16.53 -14.06 3.95
N LEU A 92 15.39 -13.42 4.27
CA LEU A 92 15.17 -12.81 5.59
C LEU A 92 15.12 -13.85 6.72
N SER A 93 14.53 -15.02 6.46
CA SER A 93 14.50 -16.13 7.42
C SER A 93 15.90 -16.68 7.69
N ALA A 94 16.75 -16.81 6.66
CA ALA A 94 18.13 -17.23 6.82
C ALA A 94 18.96 -16.18 7.59
N TYR A 95 18.75 -14.89 7.32
CA TYR A 95 19.41 -13.79 8.03
C TYR A 95 19.01 -13.76 9.52
N THR A 96 17.73 -14.00 9.82
CA THR A 96 17.24 -14.10 11.21
C THR A 96 17.83 -15.29 11.97
N PHE A 97 18.18 -16.37 11.28
CA PHE A 97 18.76 -17.55 11.92
C PHE A 97 20.25 -17.40 12.23
N LEU A 98 20.93 -16.45 11.58
CA LEU A 98 22.37 -16.22 11.69
C LEU A 98 22.73 -15.10 12.70
N VAL A 99 21.76 -14.25 13.04
CA VAL A 99 21.83 -13.15 14.03
C VAL A 99 20.94 -13.45 15.22
#